data_AF-A0AAE0UW75-F1
#
_entry.id   AF-A0AAE0UW75-F1
#
_cell.length_a   1.000
_cell.length_b   1.000
_cell.length_c   1.000
_cell.angle_alpha   90.00
_cell.angle_beta   90.00
_cell.angle_gamma   90.00
#
_symmetry.space_group_name_H-M   'P 1'
#
loop_
_entity.id
_entity.type
_entity.pdbx_description
1 polymer ?
#
loop_
_entity_poly.entity_id
_entity_poly.type
_entity_poly.pdbx_seq_one_letter_code
_entity_poly.pdbx_strand_id
1 'polypeptide(L)'
;TFRDLVESMPQQILQHCSTDPTISQAGDKDALRTARAKLPQVIREAKRAHSQRIHGHFQSRGDTRRMWQGIQSITNYRPASPACDSDASLPDALNSFYARFEAWNDVTARKTIPPPEDQVLSHTTADVRKTLRRVNPRKAAGPDNIPGRVLNAVVPTCLKPPPSSSLHQVFTVLPQ
;
A
#
# COMPACT_ATOMS: atom_id res chain seq x y z
N THR A 1 9.15 -16.46 -0.97
CA THR A 1 7.69 -16.66 -1.11
C THR A 1 7.38 -18.14 -0.92
N PHE A 2 6.16 -18.56 -0.59
CA PHE A 2 5.74 -19.98 -0.60
C PHE A 2 5.92 -20.62 -2.00
N ARG A 3 5.90 -19.86 -3.11
CA ARG A 3 6.47 -20.31 -4.40
C ARG A 3 7.98 -20.55 -4.28
N ASP A 4 8.77 -19.57 -3.81
CA ASP A 4 10.20 -19.79 -3.54
C ASP A 4 10.45 -20.83 -2.45
N LEU A 5 9.48 -21.27 -1.66
CA LEU A 5 9.64 -22.25 -0.58
C LEU A 5 9.23 -23.65 -1.02
N VAL A 6 8.25 -23.73 -1.93
CA VAL A 6 7.90 -24.91 -2.71
C VAL A 6 8.91 -25.14 -3.84
N GLU A 7 9.56 -24.09 -4.36
CA GLU A 7 10.70 -24.11 -5.29
C GLU A 7 12.05 -24.19 -4.55
N SER A 8 12.18 -23.68 -3.31
CA SER A 8 13.37 -23.90 -2.47
C SER A 8 13.33 -25.23 -1.75
N MET A 9 12.16 -25.86 -1.52
CA MET A 9 12.11 -27.24 -1.04
C MET A 9 12.95 -28.19 -1.92
N PRO A 10 12.76 -28.23 -3.26
CA PRO A 10 13.61 -29.03 -4.11
C PRO A 10 15.05 -28.53 -4.13
N GLN A 11 15.35 -27.23 -3.91
CA GLN A 11 16.74 -26.75 -3.79
C GLN A 11 17.42 -27.13 -2.47
N GLN A 12 16.71 -27.13 -1.33
CA GLN A 12 17.22 -27.60 -0.04
C GLN A 12 17.38 -29.12 -0.03
N ILE A 13 16.44 -29.83 -0.68
CA ILE A 13 16.57 -31.26 -0.96
C ILE A 13 17.73 -31.50 -1.93
N LEU A 14 17.90 -30.72 -3.00
CA LEU A 14 19.03 -30.83 -3.94
C LEU A 14 20.36 -30.52 -3.26
N GLN A 15 20.40 -29.54 -2.36
CA GLN A 15 21.60 -29.14 -1.67
C GLN A 15 22.00 -30.19 -0.64
N HIS A 16 21.02 -30.78 0.07
CA HIS A 16 21.24 -31.95 0.91
C HIS A 16 21.65 -33.18 0.08
N CYS A 17 21.04 -33.41 -1.09
CA CYS A 17 21.40 -34.48 -2.01
C CYS A 17 22.77 -34.27 -2.69
N SER A 18 23.20 -33.02 -2.87
CA SER A 18 24.51 -32.67 -3.47
C SER A 18 25.64 -32.71 -2.47
N THR A 19 25.37 -32.54 -1.17
CA THR A 19 26.37 -32.63 -0.11
C THR A 19 26.45 -34.00 0.54
N ASP A 20 25.52 -34.93 0.26
CA ASP A 20 25.59 -36.32 0.73
C ASP A 20 26.50 -37.13 -0.23
N PRO A 21 27.75 -37.47 0.16
CA PRO A 21 28.71 -38.16 -0.71
C PRO A 21 28.23 -39.55 -1.16
N THR A 22 27.27 -40.12 -0.44
CA THR A 22 26.57 -41.39 -0.74
C THR A 22 25.73 -41.35 -2.02
N ILE A 23 25.25 -40.19 -2.45
CA ILE A 23 24.41 -40.08 -3.67
C ILE A 23 25.27 -40.02 -4.94
N SER A 24 26.54 -39.60 -4.83
CA SER A 24 27.47 -39.47 -5.96
C SER A 24 28.15 -40.78 -6.36
N GLN A 25 28.01 -41.85 -5.56
CA GLN A 25 28.46 -43.20 -5.93
C GLN A 25 27.32 -43.95 -6.65
N ALA A 26 27.16 -43.66 -7.94
CA ALA A 26 26.25 -44.37 -8.83
C ALA A 26 26.67 -45.85 -8.97
N GLY A 27 26.13 -46.70 -8.11
CA GLY A 27 26.37 -48.14 -8.12
C GLY A 27 26.00 -48.84 -6.81
N ASP A 28 25.96 -48.09 -5.70
CA ASP A 28 25.66 -48.66 -4.39
C ASP A 28 24.14 -48.66 -4.09
N LYS A 29 23.54 -49.84 -4.22
CA LYS A 29 22.10 -50.05 -3.97
C LYS A 29 21.71 -49.72 -2.52
N ASP A 30 22.64 -49.84 -1.57
CA ASP A 30 22.37 -49.58 -0.16
C ASP A 30 22.46 -48.09 0.18
N ALA A 31 23.31 -47.34 -0.52
CA ALA A 31 23.33 -45.88 -0.47
C ALA A 31 21.99 -45.29 -0.97
N LEU A 32 21.47 -45.81 -2.09
CA LEU A 32 20.17 -45.38 -2.63
C LEU A 32 19.00 -45.73 -1.70
N ARG A 33 19.02 -46.91 -1.08
CA ARG A 33 18.01 -47.32 -0.08
C ARG A 33 18.05 -46.40 1.14
N THR A 34 19.24 -46.09 1.64
CA THR A 34 19.43 -45.17 2.76
C THR A 34 18.93 -43.76 2.42
N ALA A 35 19.26 -43.23 1.24
CA ALA A 35 18.78 -41.94 0.79
C ALA A 35 17.24 -41.89 0.69
N ARG A 36 16.63 -42.95 0.16
CA ARG A 36 15.15 -43.07 0.10
C ARG A 36 14.52 -43.13 1.48
N ALA A 37 15.13 -43.82 2.44
CA ALA A 37 14.65 -43.89 3.81
C ALA A 37 14.76 -42.54 4.55
N LYS A 38 15.79 -41.74 4.24
CA LYS A 38 16.01 -40.41 4.83
C LYS A 38 15.10 -39.31 4.27
N LEU A 39 14.71 -39.40 2.99
CA LEU A 39 13.93 -38.35 2.31
C LEU A 39 12.66 -37.90 3.08
N PRO A 40 11.80 -38.79 3.61
CA PRO A 40 10.62 -38.38 4.37
C PRO A 40 10.95 -37.64 5.68
N GLN A 41 12.09 -37.93 6.30
CA GLN A 41 12.55 -37.23 7.49
C GLN A 41 12.94 -35.79 7.14
N VAL A 42 13.73 -35.62 6.09
CA VAL A 42 14.16 -34.30 5.60
C VAL A 42 12.95 -33.44 5.22
N ILE A 43 11.95 -34.02 4.54
CA ILE A 43 10.71 -33.29 4.21
C ILE A 43 9.96 -32.85 5.48
N ARG A 44 9.86 -33.71 6.50
CA ARG A 44 9.19 -33.36 7.76
C ARG A 44 9.93 -32.25 8.50
N GLU A 45 11.26 -32.31 8.53
CA GLU A 45 12.10 -31.29 9.16
C GLU A 45 11.98 -29.95 8.43
N ALA A 46 12.03 -29.95 7.10
CA ALA A 46 11.82 -28.74 6.29
C ALA A 46 10.44 -28.11 6.54
N LYS A 47 9.37 -28.91 6.57
CA LYS A 47 8.03 -28.45 6.92
C LYS A 47 7.98 -27.84 8.31
N ARG A 48 8.57 -28.50 9.31
CA ARG A 48 8.64 -28.00 10.70
C ARG A 48 9.37 -26.66 10.77
N ALA A 49 10.53 -26.55 10.11
CA ALA A 49 11.31 -25.33 10.07
C ALA A 49 10.54 -24.16 9.42
N HIS A 50 9.77 -24.44 8.35
CA HIS A 50 8.90 -23.45 7.76
C HIS A 50 7.80 -22.98 8.71
N SER A 51 7.08 -23.92 9.34
CA SER A 51 6.04 -23.59 10.31
C SER A 51 6.59 -22.72 11.45
N GLN A 52 7.75 -23.07 12.01
CA GLN A 52 8.41 -22.28 13.05
C GLN A 52 8.71 -20.85 12.58
N ARG A 53 9.19 -20.68 11.34
CA ARG A 53 9.44 -19.36 10.77
C ARG A 53 8.16 -18.52 10.66
N ILE A 54 7.07 -19.12 10.19
CA ILE A 54 5.75 -18.46 10.11
C ILE A 54 5.29 -18.07 11.51
N HIS A 55 5.34 -18.98 12.48
CA HIS A 55 4.98 -18.67 13.87
C HIS A 55 5.82 -17.54 14.46
N GLY A 56 7.12 -17.46 14.15
CA GLY A 56 8.01 -16.38 14.59
C GLY A 56 7.52 -14.98 14.24
N HIS A 57 6.84 -14.81 13.10
CA HIS A 57 6.27 -13.51 12.68
C HIS A 57 5.14 -13.00 13.59
N PHE A 58 4.50 -13.88 14.37
CA PHE A 58 3.33 -13.56 15.20
C PHE A 58 3.60 -13.58 16.71
N GLN A 59 4.83 -13.84 17.14
CA GLN A 59 5.19 -13.93 18.57
C GLN A 59 5.33 -12.56 19.26
N SER A 60 5.73 -11.52 18.52
CA SER A 60 5.96 -10.19 19.09
C SER A 60 4.67 -9.36 19.08
N ARG A 61 4.12 -9.09 20.27
CA ARG A 61 2.95 -8.23 20.42
C ARG A 61 3.34 -6.78 20.10
N GLY A 62 2.80 -6.24 19.00
CA GLY A 62 2.97 -4.83 18.62
C GLY A 62 3.82 -4.57 17.36
N ASP A 63 4.45 -5.60 16.78
CA ASP A 63 5.18 -5.46 15.51
C ASP A 63 4.29 -5.83 14.32
N THR A 64 3.38 -4.92 13.95
CA THR A 64 2.46 -5.11 12.81
C THR A 64 3.20 -5.33 11.50
N ARG A 65 4.41 -4.77 11.35
CA ARG A 65 5.24 -4.95 10.15
C ARG A 65 5.70 -6.40 10.01
N ARG A 66 6.19 -7.01 11.10
CA ARG A 66 6.55 -8.44 11.11
C ARG A 66 5.33 -9.34 10.92
N MET A 67 4.20 -9.03 11.54
CA MET A 67 2.95 -9.77 11.31
C MET A 67 2.55 -9.72 9.83
N TRP A 68 2.66 -8.56 9.19
CA TRP A 68 2.36 -8.41 7.77
C TRP A 68 3.31 -9.24 6.90
N GLN A 69 4.59 -9.29 7.22
CA GLN A 69 5.55 -10.19 6.54
C GLN A 69 5.15 -11.67 6.69
N GLY A 70 4.62 -12.07 7.84
CA GLY A 70 4.05 -13.40 8.06
C GLY A 70 2.86 -13.67 7.13
N ILE A 71 1.91 -12.73 7.04
CA ILE A 71 0.75 -12.82 6.14
C ILE A 71 1.19 -12.93 4.68
N GLN A 72 2.14 -12.08 4.24
CA GLN A 72 2.70 -12.14 2.89
C GLN A 72 3.34 -13.49 2.58
N SER A 73 4.03 -14.08 3.57
CA SER A 73 4.67 -15.39 3.43
C SER A 73 3.65 -16.52 3.27
N ILE A 74 2.49 -16.42 3.93
CA ILE A 74 1.39 -17.39 3.83
C ILE A 74 0.65 -17.24 2.49
N THR A 75 0.34 -16.00 2.09
CA THR A 75 -0.51 -15.72 0.93
C THR A 75 0.25 -15.67 -0.40
N ASN A 76 1.58 -15.79 -0.39
CA ASN A 76 2.44 -15.48 -1.54
C ASN A 76 2.29 -14.05 -2.06
N TYR A 77 1.75 -13.14 -1.26
CA TYR A 77 1.51 -11.79 -1.71
C TYR A 77 2.84 -11.04 -1.90
N ARG A 78 3.23 -10.85 -3.16
CA ARG A 78 4.33 -9.97 -3.56
C ARG A 78 3.72 -8.62 -3.90
N PRO A 79 3.95 -7.56 -3.10
CA PRO A 79 3.51 -6.24 -3.52
C PRO A 79 4.17 -5.96 -4.87
N ALA A 80 3.37 -5.54 -5.84
CA ALA A 80 3.92 -5.04 -7.09
C ALA A 80 4.94 -3.96 -6.73
N SER A 81 6.12 -4.01 -7.35
CA SER A 81 6.99 -2.83 -7.34
C SER A 81 6.11 -1.65 -7.76
N PRO A 82 6.20 -0.48 -7.12
CA PRO A 82 5.46 0.69 -7.57
C PRO A 82 6.06 1.16 -8.89
N ALA A 83 5.86 0.39 -9.96
CA ALA A 83 5.80 0.88 -11.31
C ALA A 83 4.39 1.44 -11.47
N CYS A 84 4.12 2.50 -10.72
CA CYS A 84 3.13 3.45 -11.20
C CYS A 84 3.82 4.18 -12.35
N ASP A 85 3.54 3.76 -13.58
CA ASP A 85 3.30 4.75 -14.64
C ASP A 85 2.02 5.49 -14.21
N SER A 86 2.13 6.29 -13.15
CA SER A 86 1.14 7.28 -12.81
C SER A 86 1.31 8.36 -13.86
N ASP A 87 0.63 8.16 -14.99
CA ASP A 87 0.46 9.19 -15.99
C ASP A 87 -0.02 10.44 -15.24
N ALA A 88 0.86 11.43 -15.15
CA ALA A 88 0.61 12.63 -14.37
C ALA A 88 -0.62 13.38 -14.88
N SER A 89 -1.07 13.09 -16.11
CA SER A 89 -2.28 13.63 -16.71
C SER A 89 -3.57 12.88 -16.34
N LEU A 90 -3.49 11.66 -15.80
CA LEU A 90 -4.67 10.87 -15.43
C LEU A 90 -5.59 11.57 -14.41
N PRO A 91 -5.08 12.21 -13.34
CA PRO A 91 -5.92 12.96 -12.41
C PRO A 91 -6.66 14.12 -13.11
N ASP A 92 -5.98 14.83 -14.01
CA ASP A 92 -6.58 15.94 -14.77
C ASP A 92 -7.66 15.43 -15.74
N ALA A 93 -7.41 14.31 -16.43
CA ALA A 93 -8.38 13.68 -17.33
C ALA A 93 -9.65 13.22 -16.58
N LEU A 94 -9.49 12.62 -15.39
CA LEU A 94 -10.61 12.24 -14.53
C LEU A 94 -11.38 13.47 -14.03
N ASN A 95 -10.68 14.50 -13.61
CA ASN A 95 -11.30 15.73 -13.14
C ASN A 95 -12.13 16.40 -14.26
N SER A 96 -11.58 16.49 -15.47
CA SER A 96 -12.32 16.96 -16.65
C SER A 96 -13.52 16.07 -16.99
N PHE A 97 -13.37 14.75 -16.88
CA PHE A 97 -14.45 13.80 -17.17
C PHE A 97 -15.64 13.95 -16.20
N TYR A 98 -15.40 14.13 -14.91
CA TYR A 98 -16.47 14.32 -13.93
C TYR A 98 -17.04 15.75 -13.95
N ALA A 99 -16.20 16.76 -14.17
CA ALA A 99 -16.64 18.16 -14.25
C ALA A 99 -17.42 18.49 -15.54
N ARG A 100 -17.41 17.62 -16.56
CA ARG A 100 -18.13 17.86 -17.83
C ARG A 100 -19.62 18.10 -17.66
N PHE A 101 -20.22 17.53 -16.62
CA PHE A 101 -21.64 17.71 -16.32
C PHE A 101 -21.91 19.07 -15.67
N GLU A 102 -20.94 19.65 -14.98
CA GLU A 102 -21.04 20.98 -14.37
C GLU A 102 -20.84 22.09 -15.42
N ALA A 103 -20.05 21.83 -16.46
CA ALA A 103 -19.81 22.79 -17.53
C ALA A 103 -21.08 23.14 -18.34
N TRP A 104 -22.10 22.27 -18.32
CA TRP A 104 -23.37 22.45 -19.03
C TRP A 104 -24.54 22.73 -18.07
N ASN A 105 -24.26 22.91 -16.78
CA ASN A 105 -25.25 23.40 -15.82
C ASN A 105 -25.34 24.93 -15.93
N ASP A 106 -26.19 25.43 -16.84
CA ASP A 106 -26.63 26.84 -16.86
C ASP A 106 -27.54 27.19 -15.66
N VAL A 107 -27.97 26.16 -14.92
CA VAL A 107 -28.64 26.33 -13.64
C VAL A 107 -27.57 26.61 -12.60
N THR A 108 -27.42 27.88 -12.20
CA THR A 108 -26.67 28.24 -11.00
C THR A 108 -27.06 27.30 -9.89
N ALA A 109 -26.14 26.45 -9.41
CA ALA A 109 -26.40 25.53 -8.31
C ALA A 109 -26.98 26.33 -7.15
N ARG A 110 -28.30 26.24 -6.97
CA ARG A 110 -28.98 26.88 -5.85
C ARG A 110 -28.54 26.11 -4.63
N LYS A 111 -27.50 26.63 -3.96
CA LYS A 111 -27.11 26.16 -2.64
C LYS A 111 -28.31 26.44 -1.75
N THR A 112 -29.13 25.42 -1.53
CA THR A 112 -30.22 25.49 -0.55
C THR A 112 -29.56 25.90 0.75
N ILE A 113 -29.96 27.06 1.29
CA ILE A 113 -29.51 27.50 2.60
C ILE A 113 -30.00 26.40 3.56
N PRO A 114 -29.10 25.64 4.19
CA PRO A 114 -29.52 24.61 5.11
C PRO A 114 -30.27 25.27 6.26
N PRO A 115 -31.31 24.61 6.81
CA PRO A 115 -32.00 25.07 8.01
C PRO A 115 -30.97 25.38 9.11
N PRO A 116 -31.22 26.37 9.99
CA PRO A 116 -30.27 26.82 11.02
C PRO A 116 -29.74 25.71 11.96
N GLU A 117 -30.42 24.58 11.98
CA GLU A 117 -30.13 23.40 12.79
C GLU A 117 -29.16 22.39 12.15
N ASP A 118 -28.92 22.48 10.83
CA ASP A 118 -27.85 21.74 10.14
C ASP A 118 -26.62 22.64 10.02
N GLN A 119 -25.88 22.78 11.12
CA GLN A 119 -24.60 23.48 11.13
C GLN A 119 -23.63 22.79 10.16
N VAL A 120 -23.54 23.33 8.94
CA VAL A 120 -22.45 23.02 8.01
C VAL A 120 -21.14 23.23 8.76
N LEU A 121 -20.40 22.14 9.00
CA LEU A 121 -19.08 22.17 9.60
C LEU A 121 -18.16 23.05 8.75
N SER A 122 -18.12 24.34 9.08
CA SER A 122 -17.31 25.33 8.39
C SER A 122 -15.89 25.26 8.94
N HIS A 123 -15.08 24.40 8.32
CA HIS A 123 -13.65 24.36 8.63
C HIS A 123 -12.93 25.50 7.94
N THR A 124 -12.09 26.23 8.68
CA THR A 124 -11.22 27.23 8.06
C THR A 124 -10.04 26.55 7.37
N THR A 125 -9.47 27.21 6.36
CA THR A 125 -8.23 26.76 5.70
C THR A 125 -7.08 26.55 6.70
N ALA A 126 -7.06 27.30 7.80
CA ALA A 126 -6.08 27.15 8.86
C ALA A 126 -6.30 25.84 9.66
N ASP A 127 -7.55 25.48 9.94
CA ASP A 127 -7.90 24.25 10.66
C ASP A 127 -7.54 23.01 9.85
N VAL A 128 -7.87 23.00 8.55
CA VAL A 128 -7.52 21.92 7.62
C VAL A 128 -6.00 21.77 7.49
N ARG A 129 -5.28 22.89 7.44
CA ARG A 129 -3.81 22.90 7.41
C ARG A 129 -3.21 22.32 8.69
N LYS A 130 -3.76 22.66 9.85
CA LYS A 130 -3.31 22.17 11.15
C LYS A 130 -3.55 20.67 11.31
N THR A 131 -4.70 20.17 10.86
CA THR A 131 -5.01 18.73 10.90
C THR A 131 -4.13 17.93 9.95
N LEU A 132 -3.92 18.39 8.72
CA LEU A 132 -3.06 17.71 7.74
C LEU A 132 -1.58 17.71 8.15
N ARG A 133 -1.05 18.78 8.76
CA ARG A 133 0.33 18.80 9.29
C ARG A 133 0.56 17.81 10.43
N ARG A 134 -0.50 17.47 11.19
CA ARG A 134 -0.44 16.51 12.30
C ARG A 134 -0.40 15.06 11.81
N VAL A 135 -0.64 14.80 10.52
CA VAL A 135 -0.54 13.46 9.93
C VAL A 135 0.90 12.97 10.06
N ASN A 136 1.06 11.79 10.67
CA ASN A 136 2.38 11.19 10.87
C ASN A 136 2.92 10.62 9.54
N PRO A 137 4.03 11.17 8.99
CA PRO A 137 4.60 10.74 7.71
C PRO A 137 5.22 9.33 7.72
N ARG A 138 5.34 8.71 8.90
CA ARG A 138 5.89 7.36 9.07
C ARG A 138 4.81 6.28 9.15
N LYS A 139 3.52 6.66 9.23
CA LYS A 139 2.42 5.68 9.18
C LYS A 139 2.28 5.12 7.76
N ALA A 140 1.80 3.88 7.68
CA ALA A 140 1.46 3.24 6.42
C ALA A 140 0.39 4.04 5.67
N ALA A 141 0.40 3.96 4.35
CA ALA A 141 -0.65 4.54 3.53
C ALA A 141 -2.00 3.89 3.86
N GLY A 142 -3.07 4.67 3.76
CA GLY A 142 -4.44 4.16 3.87
C GLY A 142 -4.82 3.26 2.68
N PRO A 143 -6.06 2.78 2.61
CA PRO A 143 -6.55 1.97 1.48
C PRO A 143 -6.39 2.66 0.12
N ASP A 144 -6.38 4.00 0.10
CA ASP A 144 -6.15 4.82 -1.10
C ASP A 144 -4.67 4.85 -1.54
N ASN A 145 -3.78 4.17 -0.81
CA ASN A 145 -2.34 4.13 -1.04
C ASN A 145 -1.64 5.51 -1.03
N ILE A 146 -2.26 6.53 -0.41
CA ILE A 146 -1.68 7.86 -0.25
C ILE A 146 -0.85 7.91 1.03
N PRO A 147 0.49 8.09 0.97
CA PRO A 147 1.31 8.20 2.17
C PRO A 147 1.17 9.58 2.80
N GLY A 148 1.19 9.65 4.13
CA GLY A 148 1.09 10.92 4.87
C GLY A 148 2.16 11.97 4.51
N ARG A 149 3.29 11.54 3.92
CA ARG A 149 4.33 12.43 3.38
C ARG A 149 3.82 13.28 2.22
N VAL A 150 3.03 12.70 1.32
CA VAL A 150 2.43 13.40 0.17
C VAL A 150 1.47 14.47 0.68
N LEU A 151 0.60 14.12 1.63
CA LEU A 151 -0.31 15.08 2.25
C LEU A 151 0.42 16.26 2.88
N ASN A 152 1.52 16.04 3.60
CA ASN A 152 2.28 17.12 4.22
C ASN A 152 3.01 18.01 3.18
N ALA A 153 3.44 17.43 2.05
CA ALA A 153 4.13 18.14 0.98
C ALA A 153 3.21 19.07 0.17
N VAL A 154 1.92 18.72 -0.01
CA VAL A 154 0.96 19.52 -0.79
C VAL A 154 0.22 20.60 0.02
N VAL A 155 0.25 20.51 1.36
CA VAL A 155 -0.35 21.50 2.26
C VAL A 155 0.13 22.95 2.01
N PRO A 156 1.41 23.23 1.70
CA PRO A 156 1.89 24.58 1.39
C PRO A 156 1.44 25.11 0.01
N THR A 157 1.20 24.24 -0.97
CA THR A 157 0.97 24.62 -2.37
C THR A 157 -0.52 24.78 -2.69
N CYS A 158 -1.38 23.93 -2.13
CA CYS A 158 -2.81 23.88 -2.49
C CYS A 158 -3.72 24.76 -1.62
N LEU A 159 -3.22 25.30 -0.50
CA LEU A 159 -4.01 26.12 0.44
C LEU A 159 -3.54 27.58 0.51
N LYS A 160 -2.84 28.08 -0.52
CA LYS A 160 -2.55 29.52 -0.63
C LYS A 160 -3.88 30.26 -0.81
N PRO A 161 -4.18 31.29 0.01
CA PRO A 161 -5.28 32.19 -0.33
C PRO A 161 -4.99 32.81 -1.70
N PRO A 162 -6.01 33.03 -2.54
CA PRO A 162 -5.81 33.75 -3.80
C PRO A 162 -5.13 35.09 -3.52
N PRO A 163 -4.23 35.56 -4.40
CA PRO A 163 -3.63 36.88 -4.26
C PRO A 163 -4.75 37.92 -4.15
N SER A 164 -4.66 38.79 -3.15
CA SER A 164 -5.62 39.83 -2.80
C SER A 164 -5.63 40.98 -3.81
N SER A 165 -5.89 40.67 -5.08
CA SER A 165 -5.94 41.63 -6.17
C SER A 165 -7.01 41.22 -7.18
N SER A 166 -8.26 41.09 -6.73
CA SER A 166 -9.47 41.13 -7.58
C SER A 166 -10.77 41.26 -6.75
N LEU A 167 -10.77 42.05 -5.66
CA LEU A 167 -12.01 42.43 -4.95
C LEU A 167 -12.21 43.95 -4.91
N HIS A 168 -11.94 44.60 -6.04
CA HIS A 168 -12.46 45.94 -6.33
C HIS A 168 -12.94 46.00 -7.78
N GLN A 169 -13.88 45.14 -8.15
CA GLN A 169 -14.71 45.41 -9.31
C GLN A 169 -16.08 44.78 -9.09
N VAL A 170 -16.92 45.46 -8.30
CA VAL A 170 -18.40 45.55 -8.40
C VAL A 170 -18.79 46.44 -7.21
N PHE A 171 -18.72 47.76 -7.37
CA PHE A 171 -19.57 48.71 -6.64
C PHE A 171 -19.39 50.11 -7.23
N THR A 172 -20.00 50.35 -8.39
CA THR A 172 -20.63 51.62 -8.77
C THR A 172 -21.17 51.50 -10.19
N VAL A 173 -22.48 51.30 -10.32
CA VAL A 173 -23.25 51.78 -11.48
C VAL A 173 -24.53 52.42 -10.95
N LEU A 174 -24.39 53.68 -10.55
CA LEU A 174 -25.32 54.79 -10.79
C LEU A 174 -24.39 55.95 -11.23
N PRO A 175 -24.71 56.85 -12.18
CA PRO A 175 -26.02 57.44 -12.55
C PRO A 175 -26.27 57.34 -14.08
N GLN A 176 -27.29 57.89 -14.75
CA GLN A 176 -28.32 58.94 -14.58
C GLN A 176 -29.65 58.40 -15.09
#